data_AF-A0A7X1HDE8-F1
#
_entry.id   AF-A0A7X1HDE8-F1
#
_cell.length_a   1.000
_cell.length_b   1.000
_cell.length_c   1.000
_cell.angle_alpha   90.00
_cell.angle_beta   90.00
_cell.angle_gamma   90.00
#
_symmetry.space_group_name_H-M   'P 1'
#
loop_
_entity.id
_entity.type
_entity.pdbx_description
1 polymer ?
#
loop_
_entity_poly.entity_id
_entity_poly.type
_entity_poly.pdbx_seq_one_letter_code
_entity_poly.pdbx_strand_id
1 'polypeptide(L)'
;MYHDALNQLKADLLAAEIGDVQQLRSLFDRRLQQALATVEHNTYVEDCLFQIAEALEALQARPDEHLRLRLYLLGAIEALRDELDLCDVDMDLRQTAVGF
;
A
#
# COMPACT_ATOMS: atom_id res chain seq x y z
N MET A 1 -8.69 4.63 9.72
CA MET A 1 -9.17 3.72 8.67
C MET A 1 -8.12 3.67 7.58
N TYR A 2 -7.67 2.47 7.20
CA TYR A 2 -6.61 2.28 6.19
C TYR A 2 -7.02 2.80 4.81
N HIS A 3 -8.31 2.80 4.50
CA HIS A 3 -8.89 3.38 3.30
C HIS A 3 -8.45 4.83 3.03
N ASP A 4 -8.53 5.70 4.04
CA ASP A 4 -8.13 7.11 3.88
C ASP A 4 -6.63 7.24 3.62
N ALA A 5 -5.82 6.42 4.31
CA ALA A 5 -4.37 6.41 4.14
C ALA A 5 -3.96 5.94 2.73
N LEU A 6 -4.60 4.90 2.20
CA LEU A 6 -4.33 4.38 0.85
C LEU A 6 -4.87 5.30 -0.26
N ASN A 7 -6.04 5.92 -0.07
CA ASN A 7 -6.55 6.93 -1.00
C ASN A 7 -5.63 8.15 -1.09
N GLN A 8 -5.15 8.62 0.07
CA GLN A 8 -4.20 9.71 0.12
C GLN A 8 -2.87 9.32 -0.54
N LEU A 9 -2.40 8.09 -0.34
CA LEU A 9 -1.19 7.57 -0.98
C LEU A 9 -1.32 7.52 -2.52
N LYS A 10 -2.47 7.12 -3.05
CA LYS A 10 -2.74 7.20 -4.50
C LYS A 10 -2.72 8.64 -5.01
N ALA A 11 -3.33 9.57 -4.29
CA ALA A 11 -3.33 10.97 -4.66
C ALA A 11 -1.91 11.56 -4.67
N ASP A 12 -1.14 11.27 -3.63
CA ASP A 12 0.26 11.69 -3.49
C ASP A 12 1.12 11.09 -4.64
N LEU A 13 0.91 9.82 -4.98
CA LEU A 13 1.59 9.13 -6.09
C LEU A 13 1.23 9.74 -7.46
N LEU A 14 0.00 10.19 -7.66
CA LEU A 14 -0.43 10.84 -8.91
C LEU A 14 0.10 12.28 -9.02
N ALA A 15 0.15 13.01 -7.91
CA ALA A 15 0.55 14.41 -7.85
C ALA A 15 2.07 14.62 -7.84
N ALA A 16 2.85 13.62 -7.40
CA ALA A 16 4.29 13.77 -7.28
C ALA A 16 4.97 14.10 -8.62
N GLU A 17 5.98 14.96 -8.59
CA GLU A 17 6.88 15.08 -9.73
C GLU A 17 7.90 13.94 -9.69
N ILE A 18 8.24 13.45 -10.88
CA ILE A 18 9.05 12.26 -11.10
C ILE A 18 10.50 12.38 -10.52
N GLY A 19 10.88 13.56 -10.04
CA GLY A 19 12.24 13.86 -9.57
C GLY A 19 12.56 13.54 -8.11
N ASP A 20 11.57 13.34 -7.23
CA ASP A 20 11.83 13.16 -5.78
C ASP A 20 11.36 11.81 -5.25
N VAL A 21 12.03 10.74 -5.70
CA VAL A 21 11.75 9.37 -5.29
C VAL A 21 11.98 9.16 -3.79
N GLN A 22 12.92 9.89 -3.17
CA GLN A 22 13.16 9.81 -1.72
C GLN A 22 11.98 10.37 -0.91
N GLN A 23 11.43 11.52 -1.34
CA GLN A 23 10.22 12.06 -0.75
C GLN A 23 9.06 11.08 -0.91
N LEU A 24 8.93 10.47 -2.09
CA LEU A 24 7.88 9.50 -2.40
C LEU A 24 7.98 8.27 -1.49
N ARG A 25 9.19 7.73 -1.30
CA ARG A 25 9.43 6.59 -0.39
C ARG A 25 9.07 6.93 1.05
N SER A 26 9.47 8.11 1.53
CA SER A 26 9.15 8.58 2.88
C SER A 26 7.65 8.76 3.10
N LEU A 27 6.92 9.19 2.05
CA LEU A 27 5.46 9.27 2.07
C LEU A 27 4.83 7.88 2.12
N PHE A 28 5.30 6.95 1.28
CA PHE A 28 4.86 5.56 1.28
C PHE A 28 5.03 4.92 2.66
N ASP A 29 6.22 4.96 3.25
CA ASP A 29 6.50 4.36 4.56
C ASP A 29 5.55 4.90 5.63
N ARG A 30 5.35 6.22 5.67
CA ARG A 30 4.44 6.86 6.65
C ARG A 30 2.99 6.44 6.44
N ARG A 31 2.50 6.41 5.21
CA ARG A 31 1.11 6.07 4.89
C ARG A 31 0.82 4.59 5.09
N LEU A 32 1.76 3.72 4.72
CA LEU A 32 1.67 2.29 4.97
C LEU A 32 1.66 1.99 6.46
N GLN A 33 2.54 2.62 7.25
CA GLN A 33 2.48 2.50 8.72
C GLN A 33 1.12 2.93 9.29
N GLN A 34 0.53 4.01 8.76
CA GLN A 34 -0.82 4.44 9.17
C GLN A 34 -1.92 3.45 8.77
N ALA A 35 -1.82 2.85 7.58
CA ALA A 35 -2.79 1.87 7.09
C ALA A 35 -2.71 0.56 7.88
N LEU A 36 -1.51 0.14 8.25
CA LEU A 36 -1.26 -1.14 8.89
C LEU A 36 -1.34 -1.09 10.42
N ALA A 37 -1.42 0.09 11.02
CA ALA A 37 -1.43 0.28 12.47
C ALA A 37 -2.56 -0.49 13.21
N THR A 38 -3.63 -0.85 12.50
CA THR A 38 -4.82 -1.49 13.08
C THR A 38 -5.13 -2.87 12.50
N VAL A 39 -4.29 -3.40 11.60
CA VAL A 39 -4.56 -4.66 10.89
C VAL A 39 -3.50 -5.70 11.22
N GLU A 40 -3.92 -6.93 11.49
CA GLU A 40 -2.99 -8.05 11.70
C GLU A 40 -2.33 -8.38 10.36
N HIS A 41 -1.00 -8.26 10.31
CA HIS A 41 -0.24 -8.55 9.09
C HIS A 41 -0.35 -10.04 8.76
N ASN A 42 -0.83 -10.35 7.55
CA ASN A 42 -0.79 -11.69 7.00
C ASN A 42 0.26 -11.74 5.86
N THR A 43 0.56 -12.94 5.37
CA THR A 43 1.59 -13.15 4.34
C THR A 43 1.27 -12.42 3.03
N TYR A 44 -0.02 -12.24 2.69
CA TYR A 44 -0.46 -11.54 1.49
C TYR A 44 -0.28 -10.01 1.59
N VAL A 45 -0.51 -9.45 2.78
CA VAL A 45 -0.18 -8.05 3.09
C VAL A 45 1.33 -7.85 2.99
N GLU A 46 2.14 -8.76 3.52
CA GLU A 46 3.60 -8.70 3.40
C GLU A 46 4.08 -8.76 1.95
N ASP A 47 3.49 -9.62 1.12
CA ASP A 47 3.79 -9.70 -0.32
C ASP A 47 3.46 -8.39 -1.05
N CYS A 48 2.32 -7.76 -0.72
CA CYS A 48 1.95 -6.47 -1.29
C CYS A 48 2.96 -5.37 -0.90
N LEU A 49 3.39 -5.35 0.37
CA LEU A 49 4.40 -4.39 0.85
C LEU A 49 5.75 -4.59 0.16
N PHE A 50 6.15 -5.85 -0.06
CA PHE A 50 7.36 -6.19 -0.79
C PHE A 50 7.31 -5.67 -2.23
N GLN A 51 6.22 -5.92 -2.95
CA GLN A 51 6.03 -5.45 -4.33
C GLN A 51 6.05 -3.92 -4.44
N ILE A 52 5.43 -3.23 -3.47
CA ILE A 52 5.46 -1.77 -3.39
C ILE A 52 6.91 -1.28 -3.19
N ALA A 53 7.65 -1.88 -2.26
CA ALA A 53 9.04 -1.50 -2.01
C ALA A 53 9.94 -1.71 -3.24
N GLU A 54 9.80 -2.86 -3.92
CA GLU A 54 10.56 -3.16 -5.14
C GLU A 54 10.28 -2.14 -6.24
N ALA A 55 9.01 -1.77 -6.43
CA ALA A 55 8.63 -0.79 -7.45
C ALA A 55 9.12 0.63 -7.13
N LEU A 56 9.19 1.01 -5.85
CA LEU A 56 9.79 2.28 -5.42
C LEU A 56 11.30 2.32 -5.69
N GLU A 57 12.01 1.22 -5.45
CA GLU A 57 13.44 1.10 -5.76
C GLU A 57 13.67 1.14 -7.29
N ALA A 58 12.79 0.50 -8.05
CA ALA A 58 12.84 0.52 -9.51
C ALA A 58 12.59 1.93 -10.08
N LEU A 59 11.75 2.76 -9.46
CA LEU A 59 11.54 4.16 -9.87
C LEU A 59 12.85 4.92 -9.87
N GLN A 60 13.68 4.76 -8.83
CA GLN A 60 14.98 5.44 -8.76
C GLN A 60 15.98 4.91 -9.80
N ALA A 61 15.94 3.61 -10.08
CA ALA A 61 16.91 2.95 -10.96
C ALA A 61 16.57 3.06 -12.46
N ARG A 62 15.29 3.26 -12.82
CA ARG A 62 14.80 3.18 -14.20
C ARG A 62 13.91 4.37 -14.57
N PRO A 63 14.50 5.55 -14.81
CA PRO A 63 13.73 6.76 -15.05
C PRO A 63 12.95 6.77 -16.38
N ASP A 64 13.33 5.91 -17.32
CA ASP A 64 12.63 5.64 -18.57
C ASP A 64 11.34 4.83 -18.37
N GLU A 65 11.23 4.07 -17.27
CA GLU A 65 10.08 3.23 -16.95
C GLU A 65 9.10 3.88 -15.96
N HIS A 66 9.32 5.14 -15.57
CA HIS A 66 8.57 5.82 -14.50
C HIS A 66 7.04 5.73 -14.65
N LEU A 67 6.50 5.90 -15.86
CA LEU A 67 5.05 5.79 -16.08
C LEU A 67 4.54 4.36 -15.79
N ARG A 68 5.26 3.34 -16.27
CA ARG A 68 4.91 1.93 -16.05
C ARG A 68 4.97 1.59 -14.57
N LEU A 69 6.03 2.02 -13.88
CA LEU A 69 6.23 1.77 -12.45
C LEU A 69 5.20 2.49 -11.58
N ARG A 70 4.76 3.70 -11.97
CA ARG A 70 3.63 4.38 -11.31
C ARG A 70 2.32 3.62 -11.45
N LEU A 71 2.01 3.12 -12.65
CA LEU A 71 0.82 2.29 -12.87
C LEU A 71 0.90 0.99 -12.06
N TYR A 72 2.08 0.38 -11.99
CA TYR A 72 2.32 -0.79 -11.15
C TYR A 72 2.07 -0.49 -9.67
N LEU A 73 2.64 0.60 -9.14
CA LEU A 73 2.43 1.04 -7.76
C LEU A 73 0.95 1.32 -7.46
N LEU A 74 0.23 1.96 -8.39
CA LEU A 74 -1.22 2.15 -8.25
C LEU A 74 -1.96 0.81 -8.15
N GLY A 75 -1.58 -0.19 -8.95
CA GLY A 75 -2.14 -1.54 -8.85
C GLY A 75 -1.80 -2.25 -7.55
N ALA A 76 -0.55 -2.13 -7.09
CA ALA A 76 -0.11 -2.73 -5.83
C ALA A 76 -0.80 -2.10 -4.60
N ILE A 77 -1.09 -0.80 -4.64
CA ILE A 77 -1.91 -0.13 -3.61
C ILE A 77 -3.34 -0.66 -3.60
N GLU A 78 -3.94 -0.92 -4.78
CA GLU A 78 -5.28 -1.51 -4.84
C GLU A 78 -5.30 -2.94 -4.32
N ALA A 79 -4.31 -3.76 -4.70
CA ALA A 79 -4.17 -5.12 -4.17
C ALA A 79 -4.02 -5.10 -2.64
N LEU A 80 -3.19 -4.19 -2.10
CA LEU A 80 -3.07 -4.02 -0.65
C LEU A 80 -4.41 -3.63 0.00
N ARG A 81 -5.20 -2.75 -0.63
CA ARG A 81 -6.52 -2.40 -0.09
C ARG A 81 -7.43 -3.62 -0.02
N ASP A 82 -7.51 -4.39 -1.11
CA ASP A 82 -8.36 -5.57 -1.20
C ASP A 82 -7.96 -6.61 -0.14
N GLU A 83 -6.65 -6.81 0.10
CA GLU A 83 -6.17 -7.70 1.17
C GLU A 83 -6.49 -7.19 2.58
N LEU A 84 -6.39 -5.87 2.82
CA LEU A 84 -6.76 -5.30 4.12
C LEU A 84 -8.28 -5.39 4.37
N ASP A 85 -9.11 -5.24 3.33
CA ASP A 85 -10.55 -5.46 3.42
C ASP A 85 -10.87 -6.91 3.80
N LEU A 86 -10.17 -7.88 3.22
CA LEU A 86 -10.31 -9.29 3.59
C LEU A 86 -9.90 -9.56 5.03
N CYS A 87 -8.80 -8.94 5.50
CA CYS A 87 -8.40 -9.04 6.91
C CYS A 87 -9.46 -8.49 7.88
N ASP A 88 -10.09 -7.36 7.53
CA ASP A 88 -11.12 -6.73 8.35
C ASP A 88 -12.38 -7.62 8.46
N VAL A 89 -12.81 -8.18 7.31
CA VAL A 89 -13.92 -9.15 7.25
C VAL A 89 -13.62 -10.41 8.08
N ASP A 90 -12.40 -10.94 8.00
CA ASP A 90 -11.98 -12.11 8.78
C ASP A 90 -11.99 -11.83 10.30
N MET A 91 -11.63 -10.62 10.72
CA MET A 91 -11.73 -10.23 12.13
C MET A 91 -13.18 -10.16 12.60
N ASP A 92 -14.07 -9.56 11.82
CA ASP A 92 -15.50 -9.46 12.15
C ASP A 92 -16.14 -10.86 12.27
N LEU A 93 -15.80 -11.79 11.36
CA LEU A 93 -16.25 -13.17 11.42
C LEU A 93 -15.75 -13.90 12.67
N ARG A 94 -14.48 -13.72 13.06
CA ARG A 94 -13.92 -14.29 14.29
C ARG A 94 -14.61 -13.73 15.54
N GLN A 95 -14.87 -12.41 15.60
CA GLN A 95 -15.56 -11.82 16.74
C GLN A 95 -17.01 -12.31 16.86
N THR A 96 -17.68 -12.56 15.73
CA THR A 96 -19.05 -13.09 15.72
C THR A 96 -19.12 -14.55 16.17
N ALA A 97 -18.09 -15.35 15.89
CA ALA A 97 -18.05 -16.78 16.25
C ALA A 97 -17.79 -17.06 17.74
N VAL A 98 -17.26 -16.09 18.51
CA VAL A 98 -16.94 -16.25 19.95
C VAL A 98 -18.13 -15.85 20.85
N GLY A 99 -19.25 -15.41 20.27
CA GLY A 99 -20.50 -15.12 20.98
C GLY A 99 -21.47 -16.31 20.99
N PHE A 100 -21.15 -17.41 21.67
CA PHE A 100 -22.10 -18.47 22.01
C PHE A 100 -21.88 -19.00 23.42
#